data_AF-A0A944LKF2-F1
#
_entry.id   AF-A0A944LKF2-F1
#
_cell.length_a   1.000
_cell.length_b   1.000
_cell.length_c   1.000
_cell.angle_alpha   90.00
_cell.angle_beta   90.00
_cell.angle_gamma   90.00
#
_symmetry.space_group_name_H-M   'P 1'
#
loop_
_entity.id
_entity.type
_entity.pdbx_description
1 polymer ?
#
loop_
_entity_poly.entity_id
_entity_poly.type
_entity_poly.pdbx_seq_one_letter_code
_entity_poly.pdbx_strand_id
1 'polypeptide(L)'
;MIHKCIALVVPPRLSEAVTAGSLDVRHSALEVLLKGGLECIVRGDWHVYMNATTPNLRPTAQALWRETLDSTRAMDETTTVRLVAAFQHVFIRDVLLCEIVHEHIDNAGKVLLGHGGIAPDWARVDKARDIARELIQAAPEGYRAPMLTLIGWLEFYKGRGSTANHHFELATHDTKGYRLAELLSEVIRRGTVAGTAQNPDTAYRPQQ
;
A
#
# COMPACT_ATOMS: atom_id res chain seq x y z
N MET A 1 20.78 7.03 27.30
CA MET A 1 20.79 8.09 26.27
C MET A 1 19.40 8.12 25.66
N ILE A 2 18.63 9.18 25.92
CA ILE A 2 17.21 9.28 25.52
C ILE A 2 17.17 9.58 24.01
N HIS A 3 16.71 8.62 23.19
CA HIS A 3 16.41 8.86 21.79
C HIS A 3 15.05 9.53 21.69
N LYS A 4 15.02 10.72 21.09
CA LYS A 4 13.81 11.49 20.82
C LYS A 4 13.30 11.09 19.45
N CYS A 5 12.15 10.42 19.39
CA CYS A 5 11.45 10.11 18.13
C CYS A 5 10.17 10.93 18.04
N ILE A 6 9.73 11.28 16.83
CA ILE A 6 8.40 11.88 16.62
C ILE A 6 7.38 10.74 16.77
N ALA A 7 6.62 10.76 17.86
CA ALA A 7 5.53 9.82 18.07
C ALA A 7 4.22 10.47 17.62
N LEU A 8 3.48 9.76 16.76
CA LEU A 8 2.10 10.08 16.47
C LEU A 8 1.25 9.41 17.55
N VAL A 9 0.78 10.17 18.54
CA VAL A 9 -0.01 9.64 19.65
C VAL A 9 -1.49 9.84 19.33
N VAL A 10 -2.16 8.72 19.06
CA VAL A 10 -3.61 8.70 18.81
C VAL A 10 -4.31 8.21 20.08
N PRO A 11 -5.16 9.04 20.71
CA PRO A 11 -5.71 8.76 22.02
C PRO A 11 -6.80 7.68 21.99
N PRO A 12 -7.06 7.01 23.14
CA PRO A 12 -8.02 5.91 23.25
C PRO A 12 -9.49 6.35 23.25
N ARG A 13 -9.79 7.66 23.15
CA ARG A 13 -11.15 8.21 23.18
C ARG A 13 -11.38 9.20 22.03
N LEU A 14 -12.54 9.07 21.38
CA LEU A 14 -12.94 9.78 20.15
C LEU A 14 -13.13 11.30 20.30
N SER A 15 -13.07 11.85 21.51
CA SER A 15 -13.24 13.28 21.79
C SER A 15 -11.92 14.05 21.86
N GLU A 16 -10.78 13.37 21.76
CA GLU A 16 -9.47 13.98 21.98
C GLU A 16 -8.74 14.22 20.65
N ALA A 17 -8.12 15.39 20.52
CA ALA A 17 -7.41 15.79 19.32
C ALA A 17 -6.11 15.00 19.15
N VAL A 18 -5.80 14.66 17.89
CA VAL A 18 -4.52 14.07 17.49
C VAL A 18 -3.41 15.06 17.85
N THR A 19 -2.36 14.57 18.51
CA THR A 19 -1.17 15.38 18.81
C THR A 19 0.08 14.72 18.24
N ALA A 20 0.96 15.54 17.67
CA ALA A 20 2.29 15.17 17.25
C ALA A 20 3.29 15.74 18.26
N GLY A 21 4.14 14.90 18.83
CA GLY A 21 5.11 15.31 19.83
C GLY A 21 6.33 14.41 19.85
N SER A 22 7.47 14.98 20.25
CA SER A 22 8.69 14.22 20.53
C SER A 22 8.49 13.41 21.81
N LEU A 23 8.58 12.08 21.72
CA LEU A 23 8.36 11.17 22.85
C LEU A 23 9.64 10.41 23.22
N ASP A 24 9.85 10.22 24.52
CA ASP A 24 10.92 9.39 25.10
C ASP A 24 10.48 7.92 25.07
N VAL A 25 11.18 7.10 24.27
CA VAL A 25 10.77 5.75 23.91
C VAL A 25 11.19 4.73 24.97
N ARG A 26 10.54 4.75 26.14
CA ARG A 26 10.64 3.65 27.12
C ARG A 26 9.43 2.73 26.98
N HIS A 27 9.68 1.41 26.93
CA HIS A 27 8.64 0.38 26.77
C HIS A 27 7.51 0.51 27.82
N SER A 28 7.86 0.80 29.07
CA SER A 28 6.90 1.03 30.16
C SER A 28 6.05 2.30 29.99
N ALA A 29 6.51 3.30 29.23
CA ALA A 29 5.74 4.50 28.91
C ALA A 29 4.72 4.23 27.79
N LEU A 30 5.05 3.35 26.84
CA LEU A 30 4.17 2.95 25.74
C LEU A 30 2.99 2.08 26.21
N GLU A 31 3.21 1.19 27.17
CA GLU A 31 2.15 0.35 27.77
C GLU A 31 1.10 1.17 28.56
N VAL A 32 1.55 2.18 29.29
CA VAL A 32 0.68 3.09 30.07
C VAL A 32 -0.15 4.00 29.14
N LEU A 33 0.40 4.41 27.99
CA LEU A 33 -0.27 5.26 27.02
C LEU A 33 -1.38 4.55 26.21
N LEU A 34 -1.25 3.23 25.98
CA LEU A 34 -2.03 2.55 24.92
C LEU A 34 -3.05 1.50 25.41
N LYS A 35 -3.27 1.33 26.72
CA LYS A 35 -4.35 0.51 27.34
C LYS A 35 -4.74 -0.79 26.57
N GLY A 36 -3.74 -1.57 26.17
CA GLY A 36 -3.91 -2.96 25.73
C GLY A 36 -4.14 -3.15 24.22
N GLY A 37 -3.10 -3.65 23.56
CA GLY A 37 -3.16 -4.22 22.20
C GLY A 37 -2.22 -3.52 21.22
N LEU A 38 -0.99 -4.01 21.10
CA LEU A 38 0.04 -3.47 20.22
C LEU A 38 0.51 -4.58 19.26
N GLU A 39 0.33 -4.40 17.96
CA GLU A 39 1.11 -5.13 16.95
C GLU A 39 2.20 -4.19 16.45
N CYS A 40 3.43 -4.49 16.85
CA CYS A 40 4.60 -3.65 16.66
C CYS A 40 5.32 -4.04 15.36
N ILE A 41 5.81 -3.06 14.60
CA ILE A 41 6.92 -3.32 13.68
C ILE A 41 8.06 -2.37 14.02
N VAL A 42 9.08 -2.89 14.71
CA VAL A 42 10.32 -2.19 15.07
C VAL A 42 11.39 -2.52 14.03
N ARG A 43 12.02 -1.53 13.38
CA ARG A 43 13.46 -1.54 12.95
C ARG A 43 14.01 -0.14 12.65
N GLY A 44 15.02 0.29 13.40
CA GLY A 44 15.81 1.52 13.15
C GLY A 44 15.21 2.79 13.78
N ASP A 45 15.49 3.96 13.18
CA ASP A 45 15.04 5.30 13.64
C ASP A 45 13.56 5.60 13.34
N TRP A 46 12.78 4.60 12.92
CA TRP A 46 11.41 4.74 12.45
C TRP A 46 10.44 3.91 13.30
N HIS A 47 9.35 4.55 13.72
CA HIS A 47 8.29 3.92 14.53
C HIS A 47 6.93 4.13 13.84
N VAL A 48 6.28 3.04 13.41
CA VAL A 48 4.90 3.07 12.91
C VAL A 48 4.02 2.27 13.88
N TYR A 49 3.07 2.96 14.51
CA TYR A 49 2.09 2.34 15.40
C TYR A 49 0.75 2.23 14.66
N MET A 50 0.24 1.02 14.47
CA MET A 50 -1.09 0.79 13.89
C MET A 50 -1.98 0.12 14.92
N ASN A 51 -3.04 0.81 15.34
CA ASN A 51 -4.14 0.17 16.05
C ASN A 51 -5.11 -0.40 15.01
N ALA A 52 -5.26 -1.73 15.01
CA ALA A 52 -6.09 -2.49 14.08
C ALA A 52 -7.60 -2.18 14.15
N THR A 53 -8.06 -1.30 15.05
CA THR A 53 -9.50 -1.08 15.33
C THR A 53 -9.95 0.38 15.35
N THR A 54 -9.41 1.23 14.48
CA THR A 54 -9.97 2.59 14.30
C THR A 54 -11.06 2.62 13.21
N PRO A 55 -12.31 3.06 13.51
CA PRO A 55 -13.41 3.04 12.54
C PRO A 55 -13.15 3.88 11.28
N ASN A 56 -12.21 4.83 11.33
CA ASN A 56 -11.90 5.73 10.22
C ASN A 56 -10.62 5.37 9.46
N LEU A 57 -9.88 4.31 9.84
CA LEU A 57 -8.58 4.01 9.23
C LEU A 57 -8.67 3.84 7.71
N ARG A 58 -9.63 3.02 7.27
CA ARG A 58 -9.85 2.74 5.85
C ARG A 58 -10.34 4.00 5.10
N PRO A 59 -11.41 4.69 5.51
CA PRO A 59 -11.83 5.93 4.86
C PRO A 59 -10.72 6.99 4.78
N THR A 60 -9.92 7.15 5.83
CA THR A 60 -8.80 8.11 5.84
C THR A 60 -7.67 7.70 4.90
N ALA A 61 -7.30 6.41 4.87
CA ALA A 61 -6.30 5.91 3.94
C ALA A 61 -6.76 6.03 2.47
N GLN A 62 -8.03 5.73 2.19
CA GLN A 62 -8.62 5.91 0.86
C GLN A 62 -8.65 7.38 0.45
N ALA A 63 -9.05 8.28 1.34
CA ALA A 63 -9.05 9.72 1.06
C ALA A 63 -7.64 10.23 0.73
N LEU A 64 -6.65 9.87 1.55
CA LEU A 64 -5.25 10.21 1.31
C LEU A 64 -4.76 9.65 -0.04
N TRP A 65 -5.09 8.39 -0.34
CA TRP A 65 -4.68 7.74 -1.57
C TRP A 65 -5.29 8.41 -2.81
N ARG A 66 -6.58 8.71 -2.80
CA ARG A 66 -7.26 9.41 -3.88
C ARG A 66 -6.71 10.81 -4.07
N GLU A 67 -6.54 11.57 -3.00
CA GLU A 67 -5.94 12.90 -3.05
C GLU A 67 -4.54 12.84 -3.67
N THR A 68 -3.74 11.84 -3.32
CA THR A 68 -2.39 11.66 -3.88
C THR A 68 -2.42 11.28 -5.36
N LEU A 69 -3.35 10.41 -5.78
CA LEU A 69 -3.54 10.04 -7.18
C LEU A 69 -4.02 11.20 -8.04
N ASP A 70 -4.88 12.06 -7.49
CA ASP A 70 -5.47 13.19 -8.20
C ASP A 70 -4.57 14.45 -8.15
N SER A 71 -3.55 14.45 -7.27
CA SER A 71 -2.62 15.56 -7.10
C SER A 71 -1.54 15.62 -8.18
N THR A 72 -1.30 16.83 -8.66
CA THR A 72 -0.16 17.20 -9.51
C THR A 72 1.07 17.64 -8.70
N ARG A 73 0.94 17.80 -7.37
CA ARG A 73 2.02 18.20 -6.48
C ARG A 73 2.88 16.98 -6.09
N ALA A 74 4.15 17.24 -5.77
CA ALA A 74 5.01 16.24 -5.15
C ALA A 74 4.46 15.84 -3.77
N MET A 75 4.70 14.59 -3.36
CA MET A 75 4.28 14.12 -2.05
C MET A 75 5.16 14.76 -0.97
N ASP A 76 4.53 15.23 0.11
CA ASP A 76 5.28 15.63 1.30
C ASP A 76 5.65 14.41 2.15
N GLU A 77 6.61 14.60 3.05
CA GLU A 77 7.11 13.55 3.94
C GLU A 77 5.99 12.91 4.77
N THR A 78 5.02 13.70 5.23
CA THR A 78 3.90 13.20 6.05
C THR A 78 3.01 12.25 5.25
N THR A 79 2.71 12.60 4.00
CA THR A 79 1.91 11.81 3.07
C THR A 79 2.61 10.51 2.72
N THR A 80 3.90 10.58 2.40
CA THR A 80 4.75 9.43 2.11
C THR A 80 4.71 8.42 3.25
N VAL A 81 4.97 8.85 4.48
CA VAL A 81 5.01 7.96 5.65
C VAL A 81 3.65 7.32 5.93
N ARG A 82 2.57 8.11 5.82
CA ARG A 82 1.20 7.60 6.02
C ARG A 82 0.81 6.56 4.98
N LEU A 83 1.20 6.75 3.72
CA LEU A 83 0.93 5.77 2.65
C LEU A 83 1.76 4.50 2.84
N VAL A 84 3.06 4.60 3.16
CA VAL A 84 3.88 3.41 3.47
C VAL A 84 3.23 2.57 4.58
N ALA A 85 2.77 3.22 5.66
CA ALA A 85 2.07 2.56 6.76
C ALA A 85 0.76 1.89 6.30
N ALA A 86 -0.07 2.60 5.53
CA ALA A 86 -1.34 2.09 5.02
C ALA A 86 -1.17 0.81 4.17
N PHE A 87 -0.13 0.76 3.34
CA PHE A 87 0.19 -0.40 2.50
C PHE A 87 0.64 -1.65 3.29
N GLN A 88 1.08 -1.50 4.55
CA GLN A 88 1.44 -2.65 5.39
C GLN A 88 0.20 -3.42 5.88
N HIS A 89 -0.96 -2.75 5.97
CA HIS A 89 -2.18 -3.36 6.48
C HIS A 89 -2.94 -4.08 5.36
N VAL A 90 -3.00 -5.41 5.40
CA VAL A 90 -3.50 -6.27 4.30
C VAL A 90 -4.89 -5.85 3.76
N PHE A 91 -5.84 -5.54 4.64
CA PHE A 91 -7.19 -5.14 4.20
C PHE A 91 -7.25 -3.73 3.60
N ILE A 92 -6.33 -2.85 3.98
CA ILE A 92 -6.27 -1.48 3.43
C ILE A 92 -5.55 -1.55 2.10
N ARG A 93 -4.36 -2.17 2.07
CA ARG A 93 -3.60 -2.44 0.86
C ARG A 93 -4.49 -2.94 -0.27
N ASP A 94 -5.25 -4.00 -0.05
CA ASP A 94 -6.07 -4.62 -1.12
C ASP A 94 -7.15 -3.67 -1.65
N VAL A 95 -7.75 -2.86 -0.77
CA VAL A 95 -8.70 -1.81 -1.16
C VAL A 95 -8.01 -0.72 -1.97
N LEU A 96 -6.85 -0.22 -1.51
CA LEU A 96 -6.08 0.81 -2.22
C LEU A 96 -5.64 0.36 -3.61
N LEU A 97 -5.25 -0.93 -3.76
CA LEU A 97 -4.94 -1.55 -5.06
C LEU A 97 -6.16 -1.51 -5.98
N CYS A 98 -7.30 -2.02 -5.51
CA CYS A 98 -8.51 -2.14 -6.31
C CYS A 98 -9.06 -0.78 -6.75
N GLU A 99 -8.93 0.28 -5.92
CA GLU A 99 -9.35 1.65 -6.24
C GLU A 99 -8.60 2.28 -7.42
N ILE A 100 -7.46 1.72 -7.83
CA ILE A 100 -6.70 2.21 -8.98
C ILE A 100 -7.44 1.88 -10.28
N VAL A 101 -8.07 0.70 -10.34
CA VAL A 101 -8.67 0.16 -11.56
C VAL A 101 -10.20 0.17 -11.55
N HIS A 102 -10.82 0.27 -10.37
CA HIS A 102 -12.28 0.31 -10.22
C HIS A 102 -12.71 1.26 -9.10
N GLU A 103 -13.67 2.13 -9.39
CA GLU A 103 -14.29 3.03 -8.39
C GLU A 103 -15.23 2.29 -7.42
N HIS A 104 -15.87 1.22 -7.90
CA HIS A 104 -16.82 0.40 -7.13
C HIS A 104 -16.37 -1.06 -7.14
N ILE A 105 -16.02 -1.58 -5.97
CA ILE A 105 -15.44 -2.91 -5.82
C ILE A 105 -16.50 -3.85 -5.22
N ASP A 106 -17.23 -4.57 -6.07
CA ASP A 106 -18.18 -5.59 -5.62
C ASP A 106 -17.45 -6.82 -5.04
N ASN A 107 -16.26 -7.13 -5.58
CA ASN A 107 -15.45 -8.26 -5.15
C ASN A 107 -13.95 -7.99 -5.40
N ALA A 108 -13.23 -7.61 -4.34
CA ALA A 108 -11.80 -7.33 -4.40
C ALA A 108 -10.97 -8.52 -4.89
N GLY A 109 -11.38 -9.76 -4.58
CA GLY A 109 -10.67 -10.97 -5.03
C GLY A 109 -10.69 -11.13 -6.55
N LYS A 110 -11.84 -10.86 -7.20
CA LYS A 110 -11.95 -10.88 -8.67
C LYS A 110 -11.02 -9.84 -9.31
N VAL A 111 -11.03 -8.62 -8.77
CA VAL A 111 -10.17 -7.52 -9.21
C VAL A 111 -8.69 -7.87 -9.02
N LEU A 112 -8.29 -8.35 -7.85
CA LEU A 112 -6.89 -8.75 -7.62
C LEU A 112 -6.41 -9.83 -8.60
N LEU A 113 -7.28 -10.76 -8.98
CA LEU A 113 -6.99 -11.82 -9.95
C LEU A 113 -7.11 -11.37 -11.42
N GLY A 114 -7.33 -10.08 -11.70
CA GLY A 114 -7.45 -9.55 -13.06
C GLY A 114 -8.73 -9.98 -13.78
N HIS A 115 -9.76 -10.42 -13.05
CA HIS A 115 -11.07 -10.71 -13.64
C HIS A 115 -11.84 -9.40 -13.85
N GLY A 116 -12.47 -9.29 -15.02
CA GLY A 116 -13.12 -8.06 -15.48
C GLY A 116 -12.47 -7.54 -16.75
N GLY A 117 -13.21 -6.74 -17.52
CA GLY A 117 -12.80 -6.25 -18.84
C GLY A 117 -13.23 -4.82 -19.10
N ILE A 118 -13.31 -3.99 -18.06
CA ILE A 118 -13.52 -2.55 -18.22
C ILE A 118 -12.14 -1.91 -18.19
N ALA A 119 -11.86 -1.05 -19.18
CA ALA A 119 -10.60 -0.30 -19.22
C ALA A 119 -10.52 0.62 -18.00
N PRO A 120 -9.49 0.51 -17.15
CA PRO A 120 -9.26 1.49 -16.09
C PRO A 120 -8.78 2.82 -16.70
N ASP A 121 -8.78 3.87 -15.89
CA ASP A 121 -8.01 5.08 -16.23
C ASP A 121 -6.52 4.73 -16.23
N TRP A 122 -5.95 4.58 -17.43
CA TRP A 122 -4.55 4.23 -17.61
C TRP A 122 -3.58 5.31 -17.11
N ALA A 123 -3.98 6.58 -17.10
CA ALA A 123 -3.16 7.64 -16.52
C ALA A 123 -3.11 7.50 -14.99
N ARG A 124 -4.23 7.16 -14.35
CA ARG A 124 -4.28 6.83 -12.91
C ARG A 124 -3.42 5.61 -12.57
N VAL A 125 -3.44 4.57 -13.42
CA VAL A 125 -2.57 3.39 -13.29
C VAL A 125 -1.09 3.75 -13.37
N ASP A 126 -0.69 4.58 -14.33
CA ASP A 126 0.70 5.04 -14.46
C ASP A 126 1.13 5.93 -13.27
N LYS A 127 0.26 6.84 -12.82
CA LYS A 127 0.50 7.65 -11.62
C LYS A 127 0.66 6.79 -10.36
N ALA A 128 -0.16 5.77 -10.18
CA ALA A 128 -0.06 4.84 -9.05
C ALA A 128 1.28 4.10 -9.03
N ARG A 129 1.79 3.70 -10.20
CA ARG A 129 3.12 3.09 -10.34
C ARG A 129 4.22 4.05 -9.92
N ASP A 130 4.13 5.32 -10.32
CA ASP A 130 5.16 6.32 -10.02
C ASP A 130 5.18 6.67 -8.53
N ILE A 131 4.00 6.80 -7.90
CA ILE A 131 3.88 6.92 -6.44
C ILE A 131 4.48 5.70 -5.74
N ALA A 132 4.18 4.48 -6.20
CA ALA A 132 4.74 3.26 -5.60
C ALA A 132 6.28 3.25 -5.63
N ARG A 133 6.91 3.78 -6.70
CA ARG A 133 8.36 3.93 -6.77
C ARG A 133 8.89 4.91 -5.72
N GLU A 134 8.23 6.05 -5.55
CA GLU A 134 8.58 7.04 -4.51
C GLU A 134 8.49 6.43 -3.11
N LEU A 135 7.40 5.70 -2.83
CA LEU A 135 7.21 4.99 -1.56
C LEU A 135 8.29 3.92 -1.33
N ILE A 136 8.74 3.20 -2.36
CA ILE A 136 9.82 2.21 -2.25
C ILE A 136 11.15 2.88 -1.86
N GLN A 137 11.44 4.07 -2.41
CA GLN A 137 12.67 4.82 -2.07
C GLN A 137 12.64 5.31 -0.62
N ALA A 138 11.47 5.72 -0.13
CA ALA A 138 11.29 6.18 1.24
C ALA A 138 11.21 5.03 2.27
N ALA A 139 10.73 3.85 1.87
CA ALA A 139 10.54 2.72 2.77
C ALA A 139 11.87 2.01 3.10
N PRO A 140 12.10 1.65 4.38
CA PRO A 140 13.17 0.75 4.77
C PRO A 140 13.04 -0.63 4.11
N GLU A 141 14.16 -1.35 4.03
CA GLU A 141 14.15 -2.77 3.64
C GLU A 141 13.22 -3.59 4.55
N GLY A 142 12.48 -4.52 3.96
CA GLY A 142 11.49 -5.35 4.65
C GLY A 142 10.09 -4.72 4.73
N TYR A 143 9.91 -3.50 4.23
CA TYR A 143 8.60 -2.83 4.15
C TYR A 143 8.20 -2.48 2.71
N ARG A 144 9.02 -2.83 1.71
CA ARG A 144 8.82 -2.47 0.31
C ARG A 144 7.94 -3.46 -0.44
N ALA A 145 7.83 -4.69 0.09
CA ALA A 145 7.08 -5.78 -0.54
C ALA A 145 5.65 -5.41 -0.99
N PRO A 146 4.82 -4.66 -0.22
CA PRO A 146 3.50 -4.24 -0.69
C PRO A 146 3.54 -3.34 -1.94
N MET A 147 4.46 -2.38 -1.98
CA MET A 147 4.59 -1.44 -3.11
C MET A 147 5.23 -2.10 -4.32
N LEU A 148 6.19 -3.01 -4.12
CA LEU A 148 6.72 -3.86 -5.18
C LEU A 148 5.63 -4.75 -5.78
N THR A 149 4.78 -5.34 -4.93
CA THR A 149 3.63 -6.14 -5.36
C THR A 149 2.61 -5.29 -6.11
N LEU A 150 2.35 -4.06 -5.67
CA LEU A 150 1.51 -3.11 -6.39
C LEU A 150 2.04 -2.87 -7.82
N ILE A 151 3.32 -2.56 -7.99
CA ILE A 151 3.91 -2.36 -9.33
C ILE A 151 3.74 -3.62 -10.19
N GLY A 152 4.06 -4.80 -9.65
CA GLY A 152 3.89 -6.05 -10.37
C GLY A 152 2.43 -6.29 -10.80
N TRP A 153 1.48 -6.01 -9.92
CA TRP A 153 0.06 -6.13 -10.20
C TRP A 153 -0.44 -5.15 -11.27
N LEU A 154 0.04 -3.91 -11.29
CA LEU A 154 -0.29 -2.95 -12.34
C LEU A 154 0.29 -3.38 -13.71
N GLU A 155 1.51 -3.93 -13.74
CA GLU A 155 2.09 -4.45 -14.99
C GLU A 155 1.34 -5.71 -15.47
N PHE A 156 0.82 -6.55 -14.57
CA PHE A 156 -0.08 -7.65 -14.94
C PHE A 156 -1.35 -7.15 -15.64
N TYR A 157 -1.99 -6.10 -15.12
CA TYR A 157 -3.15 -5.45 -15.75
C TYR A 157 -2.85 -4.87 -17.14
N LYS A 158 -1.62 -4.43 -17.38
CA LYS A 158 -1.12 -3.97 -18.69
C LYS A 158 -0.75 -5.11 -19.64
N GLY A 159 -0.92 -6.38 -19.24
CA GLY A 159 -0.55 -7.54 -20.04
C GLY A 159 0.95 -7.87 -20.02
N ARG A 160 1.73 -7.31 -19.10
CA ARG A 160 3.19 -7.46 -19.03
C ARG A 160 3.61 -8.48 -17.96
N GLY A 161 3.21 -9.73 -18.16
CA GLY A 161 3.37 -10.81 -17.17
C GLY A 161 4.81 -11.06 -16.71
N SER A 162 5.80 -10.96 -17.60
CA SER A 162 7.22 -11.13 -17.24
C SER A 162 7.72 -10.01 -16.30
N THR A 163 7.38 -8.76 -16.62
CA THR A 163 7.70 -7.60 -15.77
C THR A 163 6.98 -7.67 -14.43
N ALA A 164 5.73 -8.17 -14.43
CA ALA A 164 4.96 -8.40 -13.21
C ALA A 164 5.65 -9.42 -12.29
N ASN A 165 6.02 -10.59 -12.83
CA ASN A 165 6.73 -11.63 -12.06
C ASN A 165 8.06 -11.14 -11.49
N HIS A 166 8.83 -10.36 -12.25
CA HIS A 166 10.07 -9.77 -11.74
C HIS A 166 9.84 -8.92 -10.47
N HIS A 167 8.78 -8.10 -10.44
CA HIS A 167 8.47 -7.32 -9.24
C HIS A 167 7.94 -8.17 -8.08
N PHE A 168 7.22 -9.27 -8.36
CA PHE A 168 6.81 -10.22 -7.33
C PHE A 168 8.02 -10.93 -6.71
N GLU A 169 9.03 -11.30 -7.52
CA GLU A 169 10.29 -11.86 -7.02
C GLU A 169 11.00 -10.85 -6.12
N LEU A 170 11.13 -9.59 -6.53
CA LEU A 170 11.69 -8.52 -5.70
C LEU A 170 10.93 -8.37 -4.37
N ALA A 171 9.59 -8.43 -4.39
CA ALA A 171 8.78 -8.36 -3.17
C ALA A 171 9.06 -9.54 -2.22
N THR A 172 9.19 -10.76 -2.77
CA THR A 172 9.52 -11.96 -1.98
C THR A 172 10.97 -11.98 -1.48
N HIS A 173 11.89 -11.26 -2.15
CA HIS A 173 13.26 -11.06 -1.69
C HIS A 173 13.33 -10.03 -0.57
N ASP A 174 12.63 -8.91 -0.69
CA ASP A 174 12.56 -7.87 0.36
C ASP A 174 11.89 -8.39 1.62
N THR A 175 10.78 -9.14 1.47
CA THR A 175 10.11 -9.82 2.58
C THR A 175 9.90 -11.28 2.23
N LYS A 176 10.72 -12.15 2.82
CA LYS A 176 10.67 -13.59 2.57
C LYS A 176 9.27 -14.14 2.81
N GLY A 177 8.67 -14.74 1.77
CA GLY A 177 7.34 -15.33 1.85
C GLY A 177 6.20 -14.32 1.81
N TYR A 178 6.38 -13.14 1.19
CA TYR A 178 5.30 -12.16 1.05
C TYR A 178 4.12 -12.73 0.24
N ARG A 179 3.09 -13.17 0.97
CA ARG A 179 2.03 -14.05 0.47
C ARG A 179 1.30 -13.55 -0.77
N LEU A 180 1.01 -12.24 -0.85
CA LEU A 180 0.27 -11.71 -2.01
C LEU A 180 1.10 -11.81 -3.30
N ALA A 181 2.40 -11.52 -3.24
CA ALA A 181 3.30 -11.67 -4.39
C ALA A 181 3.40 -13.12 -4.86
N GLU A 182 3.51 -14.08 -3.92
CA GLU A 182 3.53 -15.51 -4.25
C GLU A 182 2.25 -15.96 -4.95
N LEU A 183 1.09 -15.53 -4.43
CA LEU A 183 -0.21 -15.85 -5.00
C LEU A 183 -0.37 -15.27 -6.41
N LEU A 184 -0.04 -14.00 -6.61
CA LEU A 184 -0.14 -13.36 -7.93
C LEU A 184 0.87 -13.94 -8.93
N SER A 185 2.07 -14.31 -8.48
CA SER A 185 3.03 -15.02 -9.32
C SER A 185 2.49 -16.37 -9.78
N GLU A 186 1.86 -17.14 -8.88
CA GLU A 186 1.20 -18.41 -9.23
C GLU A 186 0.09 -18.22 -10.26
N VAL A 187 -0.71 -17.16 -10.12
CA VAL A 187 -1.80 -16.82 -11.06
C VAL A 187 -1.25 -16.59 -12.46
N ILE A 188 -0.19 -15.80 -12.61
CA ILE A 188 0.46 -15.55 -13.90
C ILE A 188 1.11 -16.83 -14.44
N ARG A 189 1.78 -17.60 -13.58
CA ARG A 189 2.48 -18.83 -14.00
C ARG A 189 1.53 -19.90 -14.54
N ARG A 190 0.27 -19.89 -14.09
CA ARG A 190 -0.81 -20.75 -14.63
C ARG A 190 -1.38 -20.26 -15.96
N GLY A 191 -0.84 -19.18 -16.54
CA GLY A 191 -1.28 -18.64 -17.82
C GLY A 191 -2.46 -17.68 -17.72
N THR A 192 -2.82 -17.21 -16.53
CA THR A 192 -3.87 -16.21 -16.37
C THR A 192 -3.43 -14.90 -17.00
N VAL A 193 -4.28 -14.33 -17.87
CA VAL A 193 -4.11 -12.99 -18.46
C VAL A 193 -5.21 -12.09 -17.91
N ALA A 194 -4.87 -10.89 -17.46
CA ALA A 194 -5.85 -9.92 -16.99
C ALA A 194 -6.87 -9.63 -18.10
N GLY A 195 -8.17 -9.58 -17.77
CA GLY A 195 -9.21 -9.43 -18.78
C GLY A 195 -9.13 -8.10 -19.55
N THR A 196 -8.55 -7.05 -18.96
CA THR A 196 -8.21 -5.79 -19.65
C THR A 196 -7.25 -6.02 -20.83
N ALA A 197 -6.32 -6.96 -20.72
CA ALA A 197 -5.32 -7.27 -21.74
C ALA A 197 -5.81 -8.30 -22.77
N GLN A 198 -6.96 -8.95 -22.54
CA GLN A 198 -7.54 -9.91 -23.48
C GLN A 198 -8.34 -9.23 -24.61
N ASN A 199 -8.77 -7.98 -24.41
CA ASN A 199 -9.54 -7.21 -25.39
C ASN A 199 -8.76 -5.94 -25.83
N PRO A 200 -8.49 -5.75 -27.14
CA PRO A 200 -7.80 -4.58 -27.68
C PRO A 200 -8.45 -3.23 -27.33
N ASP A 201 -9.77 -3.20 -27.11
CA ASP A 201 -10.51 -1.98 -26.76
C ASP A 201 -10.27 -1.55 -25.32
N THR A 202 -9.86 -2.49 -24.46
CA THR A 202 -9.62 -2.25 -23.03
C THR A 202 -8.15 -2.28 -22.67
N ALA A 203 -7.31 -2.81 -23.55
CA ALA A 203 -5.89 -3.00 -23.32
C ALA A 203 -5.13 -1.68 -23.16
N TYR A 204 -4.09 -1.70 -22.33
CA TYR A 204 -3.20 -0.57 -22.17
C TYR A 204 -2.50 -0.23 -23.48
N ARG A 205 -2.55 1.05 -23.85
CA ARG A 205 -1.81 1.59 -24.98
C ARG A 205 -0.84 2.64 -24.44
N PRO A 206 0.48 2.43 -24.55
CA PRO A 206 1.45 3.47 -24.22
C PRO A 206 1.11 4.71 -25.05
N GLN A 207 1.04 5.89 -24.42
CA GLN A 207 1.03 7.13 -25.19
C GLN A 207 2.36 7.20 -25.95
N GLN A 208 2.28 7.30 -27.29
CA GLN A 208 3.43 7.49 -28.18
C GLN A 208 4.06 8.85 -27.96
#